data_AF-A0AAN6YL31-F1
#
_entry.id   AF-A0AAN6YL31-F1
#
_cell.length_a   1.000
_cell.length_b   1.000
_cell.length_c   1.000
_cell.angle_alpha   90.00
_cell.angle_beta   90.00
_cell.angle_gamma   90.00
#
_symmetry.space_group_name_H-M   'P 1'
#
loop_
_entity.id
_entity.type
_entity.pdbx_description
1 polymer ?
#
loop_
_entity_poly.entity_id
_entity_poly.type
_entity_poly.pdbx_seq_one_letter_code
_entity_poly.pdbx_strand_id
1 'polypeptide(L)'
;MAGILSLATKIIAPKFLLLRLIPYTLIIPVILFEALSLSGCVGNSPTIPSLYIVSIRSSQNTTIASKQVRLGFFGICGGDGDDFQCRPSSGMTGDTLAPLLFPDINFGNAANSTGPNLKANATATSAKDAAFLKDIIDAAIDLQGQVYVTILAAAAFFFLLGVVFLLLHKRDVKNPNPDKPLRSKIFKRGTYGLLALSTGLIFTAALATTEAAGVLKHSTQSINNMPVFMKEGITLQVLQWMSFGFSMLFTLATPILAKPGFAPFNKSMV
;
A
#
# COMPACT_ATOMS: atom_id res chain seq x y z
N MET A 1 -53.45 -18.97 11.92
CA MET A 1 -52.09 -18.43 12.20
C MET A 1 -51.02 -18.80 11.18
N ALA A 2 -51.20 -19.82 10.33
CA ALA A 2 -50.18 -20.21 9.32
C ALA A 2 -49.94 -19.15 8.20
N GLY A 3 -50.92 -18.31 7.87
CA GLY A 3 -50.81 -17.33 6.78
C GLY A 3 -49.89 -16.13 7.05
N ILE A 4 -49.76 -15.68 8.31
CA ILE A 4 -48.97 -14.49 8.66
C ILE A 4 -47.46 -14.81 8.63
N LEU A 5 -47.07 -16.04 8.96
CA LEU A 5 -45.68 -16.49 8.89
C LEU A 5 -45.15 -16.59 7.45
N SER A 6 -46.03 -16.87 6.49
CA SER A 6 -45.70 -16.98 5.05
C SER A 6 -45.43 -15.61 4.40
N LEU A 7 -46.10 -14.55 4.88
CA LEU A 7 -45.84 -13.20 4.37
C LEU A 7 -44.54 -12.60 4.92
N ALA A 8 -44.23 -12.84 6.20
CA ALA A 8 -42.99 -12.34 6.81
C ALA A 8 -41.73 -12.93 6.15
N THR A 9 -41.76 -14.21 5.78
CA THR A 9 -40.64 -14.88 5.09
C THR A 9 -40.41 -14.35 3.66
N LYS A 10 -41.46 -13.92 2.95
CA LYS A 10 -41.32 -13.33 1.60
C LYS A 10 -40.69 -11.93 1.60
N ILE A 11 -40.90 -11.13 2.64
CA ILE A 11 -40.30 -9.78 2.75
C ILE A 11 -38.83 -9.84 3.20
N ILE A 12 -38.42 -10.89 3.92
CA ILE A 12 -37.05 -11.08 4.41
C ILE A 12 -36.13 -11.70 3.32
N ALA A 13 -36.69 -12.47 2.39
CA ALA A 13 -35.95 -13.12 1.30
C ALA A 13 -35.06 -12.17 0.45
N PRO A 14 -35.50 -10.97 0.01
CA PRO A 14 -34.65 -10.08 -0.78
C PRO A 14 -33.48 -9.48 0.03
N LYS A 15 -33.69 -9.19 1.34
CA LYS A 15 -32.65 -8.65 2.22
C LYS A 15 -31.51 -9.66 2.45
N PHE A 16 -31.84 -10.95 2.44
CA PHE A 16 -30.88 -12.03 2.63
C PHE A 16 -29.95 -12.24 1.44
N LEU A 17 -30.42 -11.96 0.23
CA LEU A 17 -29.62 -12.09 -1.00
C LEU A 17 -28.59 -10.95 -1.10
N LEU A 18 -28.97 -9.73 -0.69
CA LEU A 18 -28.04 -8.61 -0.52
C LEU A 18 -26.94 -8.93 0.50
N LEU A 19 -27.30 -9.51 1.65
CA LEU A 19 -26.34 -9.89 2.69
C LEU A 19 -25.26 -10.88 2.18
N ARG A 20 -25.56 -11.68 1.15
CA ARG A 20 -24.61 -12.59 0.51
C ARG A 20 -23.64 -11.90 -0.43
N LEU A 21 -24.05 -10.79 -1.04
CA LEU A 21 -23.23 -10.04 -1.99
C LEU A 21 -22.22 -9.14 -1.28
N ILE A 22 -22.58 -8.64 -0.08
CA ILE A 22 -21.74 -7.73 0.72
C ILE A 22 -20.29 -8.23 0.85
N PRO A 23 -20.01 -9.48 1.26
CA PRO A 23 -18.62 -9.92 1.41
C PRO A 23 -17.84 -9.95 0.09
N TYR A 24 -18.49 -10.26 -1.03
CA TYR A 24 -17.84 -10.22 -2.35
C TYR A 24 -17.50 -8.79 -2.75
N THR A 25 -18.34 -7.82 -2.38
CA THR A 25 -18.03 -6.40 -2.61
C THR A 25 -16.87 -5.90 -1.76
N LEU A 26 -16.49 -6.57 -0.66
CA LEU A 26 -15.31 -6.22 0.16
C LEU A 26 -13.98 -6.59 -0.52
N ILE A 27 -13.98 -7.50 -1.49
CA ILE A 27 -12.75 -7.88 -2.22
C ILE A 27 -12.23 -6.68 -3.03
N ILE A 28 -13.13 -5.91 -3.65
CA ILE A 28 -12.80 -4.76 -4.49
C ILE A 28 -12.02 -3.68 -3.70
N PRO A 29 -12.53 -3.15 -2.57
CA PRO A 29 -11.81 -2.13 -1.81
C PRO A 29 -10.51 -2.67 -1.20
N VAL A 30 -10.41 -3.94 -0.80
CA VAL A 30 -9.13 -4.51 -0.33
C VAL A 30 -8.07 -4.43 -1.42
N ILE A 31 -8.36 -4.97 -2.60
CA ILE A 31 -7.41 -4.94 -3.73
C ILE A 31 -7.09 -3.50 -4.14
N LEU A 32 -8.11 -2.62 -4.16
CA LEU A 32 -7.94 -1.23 -4.54
C LEU A 32 -7.06 -0.46 -3.54
N PHE A 33 -7.25 -0.65 -2.23
CA PHE A 33 -6.44 0.03 -1.21
C PHE A 33 -5.01 -0.54 -1.14
N GLU A 34 -4.82 -1.83 -1.33
CA GLU A 34 -3.48 -2.42 -1.45
C GLU A 34 -2.76 -1.91 -2.70
N ALA A 35 -3.42 -1.89 -3.86
CA ALA A 35 -2.84 -1.36 -5.09
C ALA A 35 -2.50 0.13 -4.96
N LEU A 36 -3.39 0.94 -4.38
CA LEU A 36 -3.14 2.36 -4.11
C LEU A 36 -1.95 2.54 -3.16
N SER A 37 -1.87 1.71 -2.12
CA SER A 37 -0.73 1.73 -1.18
C SER A 37 0.56 1.39 -1.91
N LEU A 38 0.62 0.30 -2.68
CA LEU A 38 1.79 -0.11 -3.47
C LEU A 38 2.19 0.97 -4.49
N SER A 39 1.23 1.55 -5.19
CA SER A 39 1.50 2.57 -6.24
C SER A 39 1.97 3.92 -5.72
N GLY A 40 2.09 4.11 -4.39
CA GLY A 40 2.43 5.38 -3.76
C GLY A 40 3.58 6.12 -4.47
N CYS A 41 3.39 7.43 -4.68
CA CYS A 41 4.27 8.33 -5.41
C CYS A 41 4.56 8.02 -6.90
N VAL A 42 3.88 7.07 -7.57
CA VAL A 42 4.11 6.86 -9.02
C VAL A 42 3.22 7.76 -9.90
N GLY A 43 2.13 8.29 -9.36
CA GLY A 43 1.18 9.12 -10.11
C GLY A 43 1.45 10.61 -9.97
N ASN A 44 1.60 11.32 -11.09
CA ASN A 44 1.55 12.79 -11.17
C ASN A 44 0.11 13.32 -11.03
N SER A 45 -0.78 12.60 -10.33
CA SER A 45 -2.18 12.97 -10.23
C SER A 45 -2.32 14.12 -9.24
N PRO A 46 -2.77 15.32 -9.69
CA PRO A 46 -2.91 16.48 -8.83
C PRO A 46 -3.98 16.29 -7.73
N THR A 47 -4.87 15.32 -7.90
CA THR A 47 -6.05 15.11 -7.04
C THR A 47 -5.73 14.40 -5.73
N ILE A 48 -4.60 13.69 -5.62
CA ILE A 48 -4.20 12.98 -4.39
C ILE A 48 -2.74 13.29 -4.02
N PRO A 49 -2.44 14.53 -3.62
CA PRO A 49 -1.06 14.99 -3.39
C PRO A 49 -0.37 14.35 -2.16
N SER A 50 -1.04 13.47 -1.42
CA SER A 50 -0.61 12.97 -0.10
C SER A 50 -0.34 11.45 -0.03
N LEU A 51 -0.19 10.77 -1.17
CA LEU A 51 0.19 9.35 -1.22
C LEU A 51 1.71 9.16 -1.11
N TYR A 52 2.26 9.51 0.03
CA TYR A 52 3.67 9.29 0.37
C TYR A 52 3.79 8.76 1.80
N ILE A 53 4.87 8.07 2.12
CA ILE A 53 5.20 7.62 3.48
C ILE A 53 5.76 8.82 4.25
N VAL A 54 6.81 9.42 3.67
CA VAL A 54 7.50 10.58 4.22
C VAL A 54 7.65 11.63 3.13
N SER A 55 7.42 12.88 3.52
CA SER A 55 7.88 14.02 2.75
C SER A 55 8.97 14.74 3.51
N ILE A 56 10.05 15.04 2.82
CA ILE A 56 11.23 15.70 3.35
C ILE A 56 11.31 17.06 2.67
N ARG A 57 11.28 18.13 3.48
CA ARG A 57 11.38 19.51 3.02
C ARG A 57 12.60 20.16 3.64
N SER A 58 13.35 20.91 2.84
CA SER A 58 14.39 21.79 3.38
C SER A 58 13.74 22.96 4.12
N SER A 59 14.15 23.19 5.36
CA SER A 59 13.63 24.20 6.28
C SER A 59 14.38 25.54 6.19
N GLN A 60 15.50 25.61 5.48
CA GLN A 60 16.38 26.78 5.55
C GLN A 60 16.01 27.84 4.52
N ASN A 61 16.32 29.10 4.85
CA ASN A 61 16.26 30.30 4.00
C ASN A 61 17.32 30.26 2.86
N THR A 62 17.59 29.08 2.31
CA THR A 62 18.46 28.85 1.17
C THR A 62 17.63 28.73 -0.10
N THR A 63 18.26 28.80 -1.27
CA THR A 63 17.60 28.62 -2.58
C THR A 63 16.96 27.23 -2.78
N ILE A 64 17.09 26.33 -1.79
CA ILE A 64 16.56 24.96 -1.76
C ILE A 64 15.29 24.86 -0.87
N ALA A 65 14.87 25.95 -0.22
CA ALA A 65 13.72 26.01 0.70
C ALA A 65 12.41 25.43 0.13
N SER A 66 12.27 25.46 -1.19
CA SER A 66 11.07 25.02 -1.89
C SER A 66 11.18 23.59 -2.44
N LYS A 67 12.36 22.96 -2.38
CA LYS A 67 12.55 21.58 -2.85
C LYS A 67 11.98 20.59 -1.83
N GLN A 68 11.13 19.69 -2.31
CA GLN A 68 10.48 18.64 -1.54
C GLN A 68 10.76 17.29 -2.17
N VAL A 69 11.18 16.33 -1.35
CA VAL A 69 11.25 14.90 -1.72
C VAL A 69 10.09 14.18 -1.07
N ARG A 70 9.35 13.37 -1.83
CA ARG A 70 8.27 12.51 -1.35
C ARG A 70 8.63 11.07 -1.65
N LEU A 71 8.53 10.22 -0.65
CA LEU A 71 8.86 8.81 -0.77
C LEU A 71 7.59 7.95 -0.75
N GLY A 72 7.44 7.06 -1.73
CA GLY A 72 6.42 6.01 -1.75
C GLY A 72 7.03 4.61 -1.64
N PHE A 73 6.20 3.57 -1.75
CA PHE A 73 6.67 2.18 -1.69
C PHE A 73 7.37 1.69 -2.95
N PHE A 74 7.10 2.27 -4.12
CA PHE A 74 7.75 1.91 -5.39
C PHE A 74 8.36 3.10 -6.13
N GLY A 75 7.97 4.31 -5.77
CA GLY A 75 8.42 5.54 -6.43
C GLY A 75 8.90 6.57 -5.44
N ILE A 76 9.76 7.46 -5.95
CA ILE A 76 10.20 8.68 -5.29
C ILE A 76 9.80 9.85 -6.19
N CYS A 77 9.30 10.93 -5.60
CA CYS A 77 9.08 12.18 -6.30
C CYS A 77 9.95 13.27 -5.71
N GLY A 78 10.59 14.05 -6.56
CA GLY A 78 11.34 15.24 -6.20
C GLY A 78 10.79 16.40 -6.99
N GLY A 79 10.69 17.56 -6.36
CA GLY A 79 10.05 18.69 -7.00
C GLY A 79 10.21 20.00 -6.26
N ASP A 80 9.78 21.06 -6.91
CA ASP A 80 9.74 22.42 -6.39
C ASP A 80 8.29 22.90 -6.34
N GLY A 81 7.75 23.09 -5.15
CA GLY A 81 6.34 23.47 -4.99
C GLY A 81 5.36 22.40 -5.50
N ASP A 82 4.75 22.66 -6.67
CA ASP A 82 3.74 21.80 -7.30
C ASP A 82 4.30 20.97 -8.48
N ASP A 83 5.50 21.28 -8.97
CA ASP A 83 6.14 20.55 -10.07
C ASP A 83 6.95 19.38 -9.51
N PHE A 84 6.38 18.18 -9.57
CA PHE A 84 7.00 16.94 -9.09
C PHE A 84 7.36 16.01 -10.25
N GLN A 85 8.61 15.60 -10.29
CA GLN A 85 9.12 14.51 -11.13
C GLN A 85 9.09 13.23 -10.31
N CYS A 86 8.24 12.28 -10.68
CA CYS A 86 8.15 10.98 -10.03
C CYS A 86 8.87 9.90 -10.85
N ARG A 87 9.69 9.09 -10.18
CA ARG A 87 10.46 8.00 -10.79
C ARG A 87 10.35 6.73 -9.95
N PRO A 88 10.31 5.54 -10.58
CA PRO A 88 10.46 4.30 -9.83
C PRO A 88 11.85 4.26 -9.20
N SER A 89 11.95 3.91 -7.91
CA SER A 89 13.24 3.78 -7.22
C SER A 89 13.84 2.37 -7.35
N SER A 90 13.09 1.41 -7.89
CA SER A 90 13.55 0.03 -8.07
C SER A 90 14.74 -0.04 -9.03
N GLY A 91 15.88 -0.55 -8.56
CA GLY A 91 17.09 -0.73 -9.36
C GLY A 91 17.89 0.55 -9.62
N MET A 92 17.55 1.67 -8.98
CA MET A 92 18.29 2.93 -9.09
C MET A 92 19.06 3.24 -7.80
N THR A 93 20.25 3.83 -7.93
CA THR A 93 21.03 4.38 -6.81
C THR A 93 20.80 5.89 -6.70
N GLY A 94 21.07 6.48 -5.53
CA GLY A 94 20.95 7.93 -5.33
C GLY A 94 21.75 8.75 -6.34
N ASP A 95 22.90 8.24 -6.81
CA ASP A 95 23.73 8.85 -7.85
C ASP A 95 23.01 9.01 -9.20
N THR A 96 22.18 8.04 -9.57
CA THR A 96 21.41 8.08 -10.81
C THR A 96 20.09 8.82 -10.64
N LEU A 97 19.51 8.76 -9.45
CA LEU A 97 18.16 9.21 -9.17
C LEU A 97 18.10 10.70 -8.80
N ALA A 98 19.05 11.19 -8.00
CA ALA A 98 19.13 12.59 -7.62
C ALA A 98 19.16 13.56 -8.82
N PRO A 99 20.00 13.37 -9.87
CA PRO A 99 20.01 14.27 -11.03
C PRO A 99 18.74 14.16 -11.88
N LEU A 100 18.06 13.01 -11.87
CA LEU A 100 16.78 12.84 -12.58
C LEU A 100 15.62 13.56 -11.87
N LEU A 101 15.66 13.64 -10.54
CA LEU A 101 14.64 14.31 -9.73
C LEU A 101 14.86 15.82 -9.65
N PHE A 102 16.12 16.26 -9.70
CA PHE A 102 16.48 17.68 -9.58
C PHE A 102 17.47 18.08 -10.68
N PRO A 103 17.01 18.22 -11.93
CA PRO A 103 17.88 18.58 -13.05
C PRO A 103 18.57 19.94 -12.88
N ASP A 104 17.99 20.84 -12.05
CA ASP A 104 18.53 22.17 -11.79
C ASP A 104 19.73 22.17 -10.82
N ILE A 105 19.99 21.04 -10.12
CA ILE A 105 21.07 20.92 -9.15
C ILE A 105 22.25 20.19 -9.81
N ASN A 106 23.41 20.84 -9.82
CA ASN A 106 24.65 20.21 -10.26
C ASN A 106 25.15 19.23 -9.18
N PHE A 107 24.67 17.99 -9.21
CA PHE A 107 25.28 16.85 -8.52
C PHE A 107 26.57 16.50 -9.26
N GLY A 108 27.64 17.27 -9.03
CA GLY A 108 28.89 17.10 -9.74
C GLY A 108 29.38 15.66 -9.66
N ASN A 109 29.60 15.01 -10.80
CA ASN A 109 30.50 13.87 -10.86
C ASN A 109 31.89 14.41 -10.49
N ALA A 110 32.33 14.14 -9.26
CA ALA A 110 33.70 14.41 -8.83
C ALA A 110 34.75 13.62 -9.65
N ALA A 111 34.31 12.70 -10.53
CA ALA A 111 35.16 11.96 -11.45
C ALA A 111 35.00 12.51 -12.88
N ASN A 112 36.08 13.08 -13.41
CA ASN A 112 36.29 13.54 -14.80
C ASN A 112 35.67 14.89 -15.19
N SER A 113 36.16 15.97 -14.57
CA SER A 113 36.08 17.33 -15.14
C SER A 113 37.49 17.86 -15.46
N THR A 114 38.18 17.27 -16.44
CA THR A 114 39.30 17.94 -17.13
C THR A 114 38.73 18.78 -18.27
N GLY A 115 38.17 19.94 -17.94
CA GLY A 115 37.70 20.91 -18.92
C GLY A 115 37.78 22.30 -18.31
N PRO A 116 38.64 23.20 -18.81
CA PRO A 116 38.78 24.52 -18.25
C PRO A 116 37.67 25.42 -18.82
N ASN A 117 37.02 26.19 -17.94
CA ASN A 117 36.11 27.30 -18.22
C ASN A 117 34.61 27.00 -18.31
N LEU A 118 33.99 26.68 -17.16
CA LEU A 118 32.67 27.20 -16.81
C LEU A 118 32.73 27.73 -15.38
N LYS A 119 32.37 29.01 -15.19
CA LYS A 119 32.43 29.75 -13.93
C LYS A 119 31.64 29.03 -12.83
N ALA A 120 32.36 28.33 -11.95
CA ALA A 120 31.86 27.84 -10.68
C ALA A 120 31.72 29.03 -9.71
N ASN A 121 30.56 29.68 -9.74
CA ASN A 121 30.04 30.40 -8.56
C ASN A 121 29.05 29.48 -7.82
N ALA A 122 29.36 28.18 -7.77
CA ALA A 122 28.69 27.24 -6.88
C ALA A 122 29.28 27.45 -5.48
N THR A 123 28.58 28.22 -4.66
CA THR A 123 28.91 28.41 -3.26
C THR A 123 28.99 27.06 -2.53
N ALA A 124 29.99 26.88 -1.67
CA ALA A 124 30.29 25.64 -0.93
C ALA A 124 29.09 25.05 -0.13
N THR A 125 28.04 25.83 0.10
CA THR A 125 26.73 25.40 0.60
C THR A 125 26.03 24.40 -0.33
N SER A 126 26.05 24.62 -1.65
CA SER A 126 25.36 23.77 -2.62
C SER A 126 25.93 22.35 -2.69
N ALA A 127 27.22 22.16 -2.41
CA ALA A 127 27.86 20.84 -2.41
C ALA A 127 27.48 20.01 -1.17
N LYS A 128 27.36 20.66 0.00
CA LYS A 128 26.90 20.01 1.22
C LYS A 128 25.43 19.62 1.15
N ASP A 129 24.60 20.48 0.57
CA ASP A 129 23.17 20.22 0.40
C ASP A 129 22.92 19.06 -0.59
N ALA A 130 23.70 18.99 -1.67
CA ALA A 130 23.64 17.88 -2.63
C ALA A 130 24.06 16.54 -1.99
N ALA A 131 25.13 16.53 -1.20
CA ALA A 131 25.58 15.34 -0.48
C ALA A 131 24.53 14.88 0.56
N PHE A 132 23.96 15.81 1.30
CA PHE A 132 22.91 15.52 2.29
C PHE A 132 21.63 14.97 1.65
N LEU A 133 21.19 15.55 0.52
CA LEU A 133 20.05 15.05 -0.24
C LEU A 133 20.30 13.63 -0.76
N LYS A 134 21.51 13.36 -1.24
CA LYS A 134 21.93 12.04 -1.67
C LYS A 134 21.88 11.03 -0.51
N ASP A 135 22.46 11.37 0.64
CA ASP A 135 22.43 10.50 1.82
C ASP A 135 21.00 10.17 2.27
N ILE A 136 20.10 11.16 2.20
CA ILE A 136 18.67 10.96 2.47
C ILE A 136 18.03 10.02 1.45
N ILE A 137 18.29 10.21 0.16
CA ILE A 137 17.74 9.38 -0.92
C ILE A 137 18.25 7.95 -0.80
N ASP A 138 19.54 7.75 -0.52
CA ASP A 138 20.13 6.42 -0.34
C ASP A 138 19.55 5.72 0.89
N ALA A 139 19.45 6.41 2.03
CA ALA A 139 18.81 5.86 3.23
C ALA A 139 17.34 5.50 3.00
N ALA A 140 16.63 6.34 2.24
CA ALA A 140 15.25 6.11 1.85
C ALA A 140 15.08 4.87 0.94
N ILE A 141 15.95 4.70 -0.06
CA ILE A 141 15.96 3.54 -0.95
C ILE A 141 16.23 2.26 -0.16
N ASP A 142 17.18 2.29 0.77
CA ASP A 142 17.51 1.14 1.62
C ASP A 142 16.31 0.73 2.50
N LEU A 143 15.64 1.71 3.12
CA LEU A 143 14.44 1.48 3.93
C LEU A 143 13.26 0.92 3.12
N GLN A 144 13.10 1.40 1.88
CA GLN A 144 12.03 0.99 0.98
C GLN A 144 12.22 -0.45 0.49
N GLY A 145 13.46 -0.84 0.20
CA GLY A 145 13.78 -2.13 -0.42
C GLY A 145 13.63 -3.33 0.51
N GLN A 146 13.85 -3.17 1.81
CA GLN A 146 14.13 -4.34 2.66
C GLN A 146 12.90 -4.96 3.34
N VAL A 147 11.91 -4.16 3.76
CA VAL A 147 10.86 -4.68 4.67
C VAL A 147 9.45 -4.43 4.18
N TYR A 148 9.18 -3.26 3.61
CA TYR A 148 7.79 -2.84 3.41
C TYR A 148 7.14 -3.44 2.16
N VAL A 149 7.84 -3.38 1.04
CA VAL A 149 7.32 -3.84 -0.25
C VAL A 149 7.06 -5.35 -0.23
N THR A 150 7.98 -6.11 0.38
CA THR A 150 7.89 -7.56 0.47
C THR A 150 6.72 -8.01 1.33
N ILE A 151 6.47 -7.36 2.47
CA ILE A 151 5.34 -7.70 3.35
C ILE A 151 4.00 -7.40 2.66
N LEU A 152 3.86 -6.22 2.05
CA LEU A 152 2.59 -5.83 1.41
C LEU A 152 2.29 -6.65 0.15
N ALA A 153 3.32 -6.95 -0.66
CA ALA A 153 3.19 -7.84 -1.81
C ALA A 153 2.86 -9.28 -1.39
N ALA A 154 3.50 -9.79 -0.33
CA ALA A 154 3.19 -11.10 0.22
C ALA A 154 1.74 -11.15 0.74
N ALA A 155 1.29 -10.11 1.44
CA ALA A 155 -0.10 -9.99 1.91
C ALA A 155 -1.09 -10.09 0.74
N ALA A 156 -0.92 -9.28 -0.30
CA ALA A 156 -1.77 -9.30 -1.49
C ALA A 156 -1.78 -10.68 -2.17
N PHE A 157 -0.61 -11.32 -2.28
CA PHE A 157 -0.49 -12.67 -2.84
C PHE A 157 -1.26 -13.71 -2.00
N PHE A 158 -1.11 -13.70 -0.68
CA PHE A 158 -1.83 -14.60 0.22
C PHE A 158 -3.33 -14.33 0.22
N PHE A 159 -3.76 -13.07 0.11
CA PHE A 159 -5.16 -12.70 -0.04
C PHE A 159 -5.77 -13.33 -1.29
N LEU A 160 -5.14 -13.12 -2.45
CA LEU A 160 -5.60 -13.67 -3.73
C LEU A 160 -5.64 -15.20 -3.69
N LEU A 161 -4.61 -15.83 -3.14
CA LEU A 161 -4.58 -17.29 -2.98
C LEU A 161 -5.72 -17.77 -2.05
N GLY A 162 -6.00 -17.05 -0.97
CA GLY A 162 -7.14 -17.31 -0.08
C GLY A 162 -8.49 -17.22 -0.80
N VAL A 163 -8.67 -16.21 -1.66
CA VAL A 163 -9.87 -16.04 -2.49
C VAL A 163 -10.02 -17.20 -3.49
N VAL A 164 -8.93 -17.62 -4.15
CA VAL A 164 -8.95 -18.79 -5.05
C VAL A 164 -9.35 -20.05 -4.29
N PHE A 165 -8.79 -20.29 -3.10
CA PHE A 165 -9.17 -21.42 -2.24
C PHE A 165 -10.64 -21.36 -1.82
N LEU A 166 -11.19 -20.17 -1.55
CA LEU A 166 -12.61 -19.98 -1.25
C LEU A 166 -13.50 -20.36 -2.45
N LEU A 167 -13.11 -19.97 -3.66
CA LEU A 167 -13.83 -20.32 -4.88
C LEU A 167 -13.80 -21.83 -5.14
N LEU A 168 -12.64 -22.46 -4.93
CA LEU A 168 -12.49 -23.91 -5.02
C LEU A 168 -13.34 -24.64 -3.97
N HIS A 169 -13.36 -24.15 -2.73
CA HIS A 169 -14.21 -24.68 -1.66
C HIS A 169 -15.69 -24.58 -2.04
N LYS A 170 -16.13 -23.42 -2.54
CA LYS A 170 -17.52 -23.22 -2.98
C LYS A 170 -17.91 -24.14 -4.14
N ARG A 171 -16.99 -24.38 -5.07
CA ARG A 171 -17.19 -25.34 -6.18
C ARG A 171 -17.32 -26.77 -5.69
N ASP A 172 -16.46 -27.17 -4.74
CA ASP A 172 -16.47 -28.51 -4.13
C ASP A 172 -17.75 -28.76 -3.32
N VAL A 173 -18.25 -27.74 -2.62
CA VAL A 173 -19.53 -27.81 -1.90
C VAL A 173 -20.72 -27.91 -2.86
N LYS A 174 -20.67 -27.24 -4.01
CA LYS A 174 -21.75 -27.29 -5.02
C LYS A 174 -21.80 -28.66 -5.73
N ASN A 175 -20.64 -29.23 -6.03
CA ASN A 175 -20.51 -30.52 -6.70
C ASN A 175 -19.70 -31.47 -5.82
N PRO A 176 -20.30 -32.01 -4.74
CA PRO A 176 -19.59 -32.87 -3.81
C PRO A 176 -19.13 -34.13 -4.53
N ASN A 177 -17.82 -34.38 -4.51
CA ASN A 177 -17.28 -35.64 -4.98
C ASN A 177 -17.30 -36.66 -3.82
N PRO A 178 -18.11 -37.74 -3.90
CA PRO A 178 -18.23 -38.71 -2.83
C PRO A 178 -16.90 -39.41 -2.50
N ASP A 179 -15.98 -39.50 -3.47
CA ASP A 179 -14.72 -40.24 -3.32
C ASP A 179 -13.65 -39.46 -2.53
N LYS A 180 -13.83 -38.15 -2.28
CA LYS A 180 -12.78 -37.28 -1.71
C LYS A 180 -13.28 -36.33 -0.60
N PRO A 181 -13.84 -36.84 0.51
CA PRO A 181 -14.35 -36.00 1.62
C PRO A 181 -13.27 -35.15 2.32
N LEU A 182 -12.00 -35.58 2.25
CA LEU A 182 -10.85 -34.85 2.82
C LEU A 182 -10.57 -33.52 2.09
N ARG A 183 -10.90 -33.43 0.80
CA ARG A 183 -10.57 -32.27 -0.04
C ARG A 183 -11.26 -31.00 0.44
N SER A 184 -12.54 -31.10 0.82
CA SER A 184 -13.32 -29.97 1.35
C SER A 184 -12.71 -29.41 2.64
N LYS A 185 -12.24 -30.29 3.55
CA LYS A 185 -11.60 -29.89 4.81
C LYS A 185 -10.28 -29.15 4.56
N ILE A 186 -9.49 -29.61 3.60
CA ILE A 186 -8.22 -28.98 3.20
C ILE A 186 -8.49 -27.59 2.63
N PHE A 187 -9.42 -27.43 1.69
CA PHE A 187 -9.75 -26.13 1.12
C PHE A 187 -10.30 -25.15 2.16
N LYS A 188 -11.16 -25.64 3.06
CA LYS A 188 -11.69 -24.85 4.16
C LYS A 188 -10.55 -24.32 5.06
N ARG A 189 -9.66 -25.22 5.53
CA ARG A 189 -8.52 -24.85 6.38
C ARG A 189 -7.55 -23.92 5.65
N GLY A 190 -7.27 -24.20 4.38
CA GLY A 190 -6.40 -23.38 3.54
C GLY A 190 -6.96 -21.97 3.35
N THR A 191 -8.26 -21.84 3.06
CA THR A 191 -8.93 -20.53 2.91
C THR A 191 -8.77 -19.69 4.18
N TYR A 192 -9.13 -20.23 5.35
CA TYR A 192 -9.01 -19.47 6.61
C TYR A 192 -7.56 -19.16 6.97
N GLY A 193 -6.66 -20.12 6.80
CA GLY A 193 -5.24 -19.92 7.09
C GLY A 193 -4.63 -18.81 6.24
N LEU A 194 -4.88 -18.83 4.92
CA LEU A 194 -4.35 -17.85 3.97
C LEU A 194 -4.95 -16.46 4.20
N LEU A 195 -6.26 -16.35 4.39
CA LEU A 195 -6.91 -15.07 4.64
C LEU A 195 -6.52 -14.48 6.01
N ALA A 196 -6.42 -15.31 7.05
CA ALA A 196 -5.95 -14.86 8.36
C ALA A 196 -4.48 -14.43 8.33
N LEU A 197 -3.62 -15.19 7.64
CA LEU A 197 -2.21 -14.83 7.44
C LEU A 197 -2.09 -13.51 6.68
N SER A 198 -2.85 -13.35 5.60
CA SER A 198 -2.91 -12.10 4.83
C SER A 198 -3.32 -10.93 5.71
N THR A 199 -4.43 -11.03 6.45
CA THR A 199 -4.89 -9.97 7.35
C THR A 199 -3.82 -9.64 8.41
N GLY A 200 -3.13 -10.66 8.93
CA GLY A 200 -2.01 -10.48 9.86
C GLY A 200 -0.86 -9.68 9.23
N LEU A 201 -0.47 -9.98 7.99
CA LEU A 201 0.57 -9.25 7.28
C LEU A 201 0.19 -7.79 7.00
N ILE A 202 -1.06 -7.52 6.59
CA ILE A 202 -1.57 -6.15 6.38
C ILE A 202 -1.55 -5.38 7.71
N PHE A 203 -1.97 -6.02 8.80
CA PHE A 203 -1.93 -5.44 10.14
C PHE A 203 -0.50 -5.09 10.56
N THR A 204 0.45 -6.02 10.39
CA THR A 204 1.86 -5.79 10.67
C THR A 204 2.42 -4.64 9.84
N ALA A 205 2.07 -4.54 8.56
CA ALA A 205 2.50 -3.44 7.71
C ALA A 205 1.92 -2.08 8.14
N ALA A 206 0.63 -2.04 8.51
CA ALA A 206 -0.02 -0.82 9.01
C ALA A 206 0.57 -0.35 10.35
N LEU A 207 0.87 -1.29 11.25
CA LEU A 207 1.56 -1.01 12.51
C LEU A 207 2.97 -0.50 12.26
N ALA A 208 3.77 -1.21 11.46
CA ALA A 208 5.15 -0.83 11.15
C ALA A 208 5.22 0.58 10.54
N THR A 209 4.30 0.91 9.62
CA THR A 209 4.24 2.24 9.00
C THR A 209 3.87 3.31 10.04
N THR A 210 2.94 3.02 10.96
CA THR A 210 2.55 3.92 12.04
C THR A 210 3.70 4.19 13.02
N GLU A 211 4.43 3.14 13.42
CA GLU A 211 5.58 3.26 14.32
C GLU A 211 6.73 4.01 13.65
N ALA A 212 7.07 3.65 12.41
CA ALA A 212 8.12 4.33 11.66
C ALA A 212 7.83 5.82 11.53
N ALA A 213 6.60 6.19 11.19
CA ALA A 213 6.24 7.59 11.05
C ALA A 213 6.28 8.36 12.38
N GLY A 214 5.90 7.72 13.49
CA GLY A 214 6.07 8.26 14.84
C GLY A 214 7.53 8.53 15.19
N VAL A 215 8.43 7.59 14.89
CA VAL A 215 9.87 7.72 15.12
C VAL A 215 10.46 8.86 14.28
N LEU A 216 10.10 8.94 12.99
CA LEU A 216 10.54 9.99 12.08
C LEU A 216 10.11 11.40 12.56
N LYS A 217 8.88 11.53 13.06
CA LYS A 217 8.38 12.78 13.62
C LYS A 217 9.14 13.21 14.88
N HIS A 218 9.51 12.27 15.75
CA HIS A 218 10.23 12.60 16.97
C HIS A 218 11.71 12.90 16.72
N SER A 219 12.36 12.15 15.80
CA SER A 219 13.76 12.36 15.43
C SER A 219 14.00 13.75 14.84
N THR A 220 13.06 14.26 14.04
CA THR A 220 13.17 15.61 13.47
C THR A 220 12.99 16.74 14.49
N GLN A 221 12.15 16.55 15.51
CA GLN A 221 11.98 17.55 16.58
C GLN A 221 13.15 17.57 17.56
N SER A 222 13.82 16.44 17.77
CA SER A 222 14.94 16.34 18.71
C SER A 222 16.18 17.10 18.22
N ILE A 223 16.29 17.32 16.91
CA ILE A 223 17.49 17.91 16.30
C ILE A 223 17.18 19.36 15.92
N ASN A 224 17.11 20.21 16.96
CA ASN A 224 16.75 21.65 16.90
C ASN A 224 17.61 22.52 15.95
N ASN A 225 18.60 21.95 15.28
CA ASN A 225 19.48 22.65 14.34
C ASN A 225 19.53 21.99 12.95
N MET A 226 18.75 20.93 12.68
CA MET A 226 18.72 20.35 11.34
C MET A 226 17.73 21.11 10.45
N PRO A 227 18.16 21.53 9.25
CA PRO A 227 17.33 22.29 8.33
C PRO A 227 16.34 21.41 7.57
N VAL A 228 15.71 20.42 8.22
CA VAL A 228 14.79 19.50 7.55
C VAL A 228 13.50 19.34 8.31
N PHE A 229 12.39 19.68 7.65
CA PHE A 229 11.05 19.33 8.11
C PHE A 229 10.60 18.04 7.42
N MET A 230 10.43 16.98 8.21
CA MET A 230 9.76 15.76 7.73
C MET A 230 8.28 15.84 8.08
N LYS A 231 7.41 15.67 7.08
CA LYS A 231 5.96 15.55 7.27
C LYS A 231 5.53 14.15 6.84
N GLU A 232 4.90 13.45 7.77
CA GLU A 232 4.28 12.14 7.56
C GLU A 232 3.10 12.23 6.58
N GLY A 233 2.94 11.19 5.76
CA GLY A 233 1.77 11.04 4.90
C GLY A 233 0.63 10.28 5.59
N ILE A 234 -0.20 11.02 6.31
CA ILE A 234 -1.38 10.49 7.03
C ILE A 234 -2.31 9.70 6.10
N THR A 235 -2.43 10.10 4.82
CA THR A 235 -3.31 9.44 3.86
C THR A 235 -2.93 7.99 3.61
N LEU A 236 -1.64 7.69 3.53
CA LEU A 236 -1.16 6.33 3.31
C LEU A 236 -1.44 5.45 4.53
N GLN A 237 -1.23 5.98 5.73
CA GLN A 237 -1.55 5.29 6.98
C GLN A 237 -3.05 4.96 7.06
N VAL A 238 -3.92 5.92 6.73
CA VAL A 238 -5.38 5.70 6.69
C VAL A 238 -5.74 4.61 5.67
N LEU A 239 -5.14 4.60 4.49
CA LEU A 239 -5.40 3.58 3.47
C LEU A 239 -5.00 2.18 3.93
N GLN A 240 -3.87 2.04 4.62
CA GLN A 240 -3.44 0.75 5.17
C GLN A 240 -4.39 0.25 6.27
N TRP A 241 -4.81 1.12 7.18
CA TRP A 241 -5.79 0.77 8.22
C TRP A 241 -7.17 0.42 7.63
N MET A 242 -7.58 1.10 6.56
CA MET A 242 -8.80 0.77 5.83
C MET A 242 -8.67 -0.60 5.15
N SER A 243 -7.55 -0.86 4.46
CA SER A 243 -7.27 -2.18 3.88
C SER A 243 -7.33 -3.29 4.92
N PHE A 244 -6.68 -3.08 6.08
CA PHE A 244 -6.75 -4.00 7.22
C PHE A 244 -8.20 -4.25 7.67
N GLY A 245 -8.98 -3.18 7.88
CA GLY A 245 -10.37 -3.28 8.33
C GLY A 245 -11.24 -4.06 7.36
N PHE A 246 -11.12 -3.79 6.05
CA PHE A 246 -11.86 -4.51 5.02
C PHE A 246 -11.42 -5.97 4.90
N SER A 247 -10.12 -6.26 4.98
CA SER A 247 -9.60 -7.63 4.96
C SER A 247 -10.04 -8.41 6.19
N MET A 248 -10.04 -7.81 7.37
CA MET A 248 -10.54 -8.42 8.61
C MET A 248 -12.04 -8.72 8.51
N LEU A 249 -12.85 -7.79 8.02
CA LEU A 249 -14.28 -8.00 7.79
C LEU A 249 -14.53 -9.13 6.79
N PHE A 250 -13.75 -9.21 5.71
CA PHE A 250 -13.84 -10.28 4.73
C PHE A 250 -13.49 -11.65 5.34
N THR A 251 -12.40 -11.73 6.10
CA THR A 251 -11.97 -12.93 6.82
C THR A 251 -13.05 -13.40 7.81
N LEU A 252 -13.66 -12.48 8.57
CA LEU A 252 -14.76 -12.78 9.49
C LEU A 252 -16.07 -13.17 8.79
N ALA A 253 -16.33 -12.67 7.58
CA ALA A 253 -17.51 -13.02 6.79
C ALA A 253 -17.38 -14.38 6.06
N THR A 254 -16.17 -14.88 5.88
CA THR A 254 -15.88 -16.12 5.14
C THR A 254 -16.62 -17.36 5.67
N PRO A 255 -16.76 -17.59 6.99
CA PRO A 255 -17.56 -18.71 7.51
C PRO A 255 -19.03 -18.68 7.14
N ILE A 256 -19.60 -17.49 6.95
CA ILE A 256 -20.99 -17.32 6.54
C ILE A 256 -21.13 -17.69 5.06
N LEU A 257 -20.15 -17.32 4.23
CA LEU A 257 -20.12 -17.65 2.79
C LEU A 257 -19.95 -19.16 2.52
N ALA A 258 -19.28 -19.88 3.41
CA ALA A 258 -18.95 -21.30 3.23
C ALA A 258 -20.12 -22.27 3.56
N LYS A 259 -21.26 -21.79 4.07
CA LYS A 259 -22.37 -22.68 4.47
C LYS A 259 -23.11 -23.24 3.25
N PRO A 260 -23.29 -24.59 3.14
CA PRO A 260 -23.90 -25.26 1.98
C PRO A 260 -25.40 -24.98 1.76
N GLY A 261 -26.13 -24.45 2.74
CA GLY A 261 -27.58 -24.20 2.62
C GLY A 261 -27.99 -22.89 1.94
N PHE A 262 -27.06 -22.25 1.25
CA PHE A 262 -27.18 -20.85 0.83
C PHE A 262 -27.14 -20.64 -0.69
N ALA A 263 -27.60 -21.62 -1.47
CA ALA A 263 -27.83 -21.45 -2.91
C ALA A 263 -29.26 -20.94 -3.15
N PRO A 264 -29.47 -19.79 -3.81
CA PRO A 264 -30.79 -19.40 -4.27
C PRO A 264 -31.13 -20.26 -5.50
N PHE A 265 -32.30 -20.92 -5.45
CA PHE A 265 -32.88 -21.68 -6.56
C PHE A 265 -32.10 -22.92 -7.02
N ASN A 266 -32.33 -24.04 -6.34
CA ASN A 266 -32.36 -25.30 -7.09
C ASN A 266 -33.67 -25.32 -7.89
N LYS A 267 -33.56 -25.16 -9.22
CA LYS A 267 -34.62 -25.53 -10.16
C LYS A 267 -34.70 -27.06 -10.16
N SER A 268 -35.47 -27.64 -9.27
CA SER A 268 -35.95 -29.02 -9.39
C SER A 268 -37.47 -29.02 -9.22
N MET A 269 -38.13 -28.45 -10.21
CA MET A 269 -39.50 -28.77 -10.61
C MET A 269 -39.44 -29.05 -12.12
N VAL A 270 -38.79 -30.14 -12.49
CA VAL A 270 -39.11 -30.99 -13.66
C VAL A 270 -38.66 -32.39 -13.29
#